data_AF-A0A4R3AUF7-F1
#
_entry.id   AF-A0A4R3AUF7-F1
#
_cell.length_a   1.000
_cell.length_b   1.000
_cell.length_c   1.000
_cell.angle_alpha   90.00
_cell.angle_beta   90.00
_cell.angle_gamma   90.00
#
_symmetry.space_group_name_H-M   'P 1'
#
loop_
_entity.id
_entity.type
_entity.pdbx_description
1 polymer ?
#
loop_
_entity_poly.entity_id
_entity_poly.type
_entity_poly.pdbx_seq_one_letter_code
_entity_poly.pdbx_strand_id
1 'polypeptide(L)'
;MENGLPNTNIEPGSLLDLRLNKGILPTIDIAGHTFYVDLRMNKLRPKDDFISKGIDFTEIKDYYDRDRRAFVIPYNPTKREFQQDDVSKMTELPTDIIIVQFPNQYELDIVGWNRKHDNSLVLSQTLPFKANQYHNCQNCIKPL
;
A
#
# COMPACT_ATOMS: atom_id res chain seq x y z
N MET A 1 -24.08 -2.63 -28.05
CA MET A 1 -22.92 -3.50 -28.35
C MET A 1 -22.21 -3.67 -27.02
N GLU A 2 -22.46 -4.78 -26.32
CA GLU A 2 -21.74 -5.12 -25.10
C GLU A 2 -20.29 -5.42 -25.47
N ASN A 3 -19.37 -4.56 -25.06
CA ASN A 3 -17.94 -4.85 -25.13
C ASN A 3 -17.63 -5.92 -24.09
N GLY A 4 -17.85 -7.19 -24.46
CA GLY A 4 -17.44 -8.32 -23.65
C GLY A 4 -15.94 -8.21 -23.36
N LEU A 5 -15.58 -8.22 -22.08
CA LEU A 5 -14.17 -8.27 -21.67
C LEU A 5 -13.50 -9.47 -22.38
N PRO A 6 -12.23 -9.33 -22.81
CA PRO A 6 -11.52 -10.46 -23.41
C PRO A 6 -11.53 -11.65 -22.45
N ASN A 7 -11.91 -12.83 -22.97
CA ASN A 7 -11.84 -14.11 -22.27
C ASN A 7 -10.38 -14.42 -21.93
N THR A 8 -9.92 -13.91 -20.80
CA THR A 8 -8.64 -14.24 -20.23
C THR A 8 -8.83 -15.38 -19.24
N ASN A 9 -8.12 -16.49 -19.45
CA ASN A 9 -8.04 -17.59 -18.50
C ASN A 9 -7.26 -17.12 -17.26
N ILE A 10 -7.93 -16.51 -16.29
CA ILE A 10 -7.35 -16.21 -14.98
C ILE A 10 -7.20 -17.54 -14.25
N GLU A 11 -5.99 -17.89 -13.82
CA GLU A 11 -5.72 -19.10 -13.04
C GLU A 11 -6.52 -19.05 -11.72
N PRO A 12 -7.42 -20.04 -11.47
CA PRO A 12 -8.19 -20.08 -10.23
C PRO A 12 -7.29 -20.12 -9.00
N GLY A 13 -7.58 -19.27 -8.01
CA GLY A 13 -6.78 -19.16 -6.79
C GLY A 13 -5.51 -18.32 -6.92
N SER A 14 -5.14 -17.85 -8.11
CA SER A 14 -4.08 -16.85 -8.27
C SER A 14 -4.44 -15.55 -7.52
N LEU A 15 -3.42 -14.75 -7.17
CA LEU A 15 -3.66 -13.46 -6.52
C LEU A 15 -4.58 -12.55 -7.35
N LEU A 16 -4.51 -12.64 -8.68
CA LEU A 16 -5.36 -11.91 -9.60
C LEU A 16 -6.82 -12.42 -9.56
N ASP A 17 -7.05 -13.74 -9.48
CA ASP A 17 -8.38 -14.33 -9.27
C ASP A 17 -9.00 -13.91 -7.93
N LEU A 18 -8.21 -14.00 -6.86
CA LEU A 18 -8.62 -13.56 -5.52
C LEU A 18 -9.05 -12.08 -5.54
N ARG A 19 -8.29 -11.24 -6.25
CA ARG A 19 -8.58 -9.81 -6.32
C ARG A 19 -9.76 -9.46 -7.23
N LEU A 20 -9.83 -10.02 -8.44
CA LEU A 20 -10.84 -9.70 -9.45
C LEU A 20 -12.18 -10.39 -9.17
N ASN A 21 -12.15 -11.71 -8.93
CA ASN A 21 -13.35 -12.55 -8.88
C ASN A 21 -13.84 -12.80 -7.45
N LYS A 22 -12.95 -12.80 -6.46
CA LYS A 22 -13.32 -12.98 -5.03
C LYS A 22 -13.37 -11.68 -4.23
N GLY A 23 -12.91 -10.57 -4.80
CA GLY A 23 -12.94 -9.25 -4.17
C GLY A 23 -12.01 -9.09 -2.98
N ILE A 24 -11.04 -10.00 -2.79
CA ILE A 24 -10.09 -9.96 -1.67
C ILE A 24 -9.11 -8.80 -1.90
N LEU A 25 -8.96 -7.91 -0.91
CA LEU A 25 -8.00 -6.82 -0.97
C LEU A 25 -6.56 -7.32 -0.76
N PRO A 26 -5.56 -6.76 -1.47
CA PRO A 26 -4.17 -7.03 -1.17
C PRO A 26 -3.83 -6.57 0.25
N THR A 27 -2.79 -7.17 0.82
CA THR A 27 -2.29 -6.81 2.15
C THR A 27 -0.80 -6.49 2.11
N ILE A 28 -0.37 -5.59 2.97
CA ILE A 28 1.04 -5.27 3.22
C ILE A 28 1.34 -5.39 4.72
N ASP A 29 2.55 -5.83 5.06
CA ASP A 29 3.05 -5.80 6.43
C ASP A 29 3.95 -4.59 6.64
N ILE A 30 3.68 -3.82 7.70
CA ILE A 30 4.51 -2.69 8.11
C ILE A 30 4.85 -2.90 9.58
N ALA A 31 6.11 -3.22 9.85
CA ALA A 31 6.66 -3.46 11.19
C ALA A 31 5.88 -4.50 12.01
N GLY A 32 5.47 -5.62 11.38
CA GLY A 32 4.71 -6.70 12.03
C GLY A 32 3.22 -6.43 12.14
N HIS A 33 2.71 -5.41 11.45
CA HIS A 33 1.29 -5.08 11.39
C HIS A 33 0.77 -5.22 9.97
N THR A 34 -0.26 -6.06 9.80
CA THR A 34 -0.89 -6.28 8.50
C THR A 34 -1.96 -5.23 8.22
N PHE A 35 -1.87 -4.61 7.04
CA PHE A 35 -2.84 -3.64 6.53
C PHE A 35 -3.45 -4.16 5.23
N TYR A 36 -4.75 -3.95 5.06
CA TYR A 36 -5.41 -4.02 3.76
C TYR A 36 -5.09 -2.77 2.95
N VAL A 37 -4.73 -2.96 1.68
CA VAL A 37 -4.63 -1.88 0.71
C VAL A 37 -6.05 -1.54 0.24
N ASP A 38 -6.65 -0.50 0.82
CA ASP A 38 -8.02 -0.09 0.55
C ASP A 38 -8.06 1.22 -0.24
N LEU A 39 -7.84 1.11 -1.56
CA LEU A 39 -7.79 2.28 -2.44
C LEU A 39 -9.14 2.99 -2.58
N ARG A 40 -10.26 2.28 -2.33
CA ARG A 40 -11.61 2.86 -2.31
C ARG A 40 -11.77 3.81 -1.12
N MET A 41 -11.26 3.41 0.05
CA MET A 41 -11.20 4.27 1.23
C MET A 41 -9.96 5.17 1.26
N ASN A 42 -9.11 5.12 0.23
CA ASN A 42 -7.87 5.88 0.12
C ASN A 42 -6.92 5.70 1.32
N LYS A 43 -6.80 4.47 1.85
CA LYS A 43 -5.92 4.22 3.00
C LYS A 43 -5.37 2.79 3.08
N LEU A 44 -4.31 2.62 3.86
CA LEU A 44 -3.91 1.34 4.42
C LEU A 44 -4.74 1.10 5.68
N ARG A 45 -5.72 0.20 5.57
CA ARG A 45 -6.66 -0.08 6.66
C ARG A 45 -6.14 -1.24 7.51
N PRO A 46 -5.94 -1.08 8.82
CA PRO A 46 -5.46 -2.16 9.67
C PRO A 46 -6.38 -3.38 9.60
N LYS A 47 -5.78 -4.57 9.58
CA LYS A 47 -6.52 -5.83 9.49
C LYS A 47 -7.18 -6.21 10.82
N ASP A 48 -6.41 -6.14 11.91
CA ASP A 48 -6.80 -6.66 13.23
C ASP A 48 -6.97 -5.56 14.31
N ASP A 49 -6.99 -4.29 13.90
CA ASP A 49 -7.07 -3.14 14.81
C ASP A 49 -8.11 -2.14 14.33
N PHE A 50 -9.33 -2.24 14.85
CA PHE A 50 -10.44 -1.36 14.45
C PHE A 50 -10.39 0.02 15.11
N ILE A 51 -9.47 0.25 16.05
CA ILE A 51 -9.32 1.53 16.76
C ILE A 51 -8.36 2.43 15.98
N SER A 52 -7.25 1.87 15.47
CA SER A 52 -6.32 2.61 14.62
C SER A 52 -7.02 3.11 13.36
N LYS A 53 -6.77 4.38 13.00
CA LYS A 53 -7.32 4.99 11.79
C LYS A 53 -6.70 4.39 10.52
N GLY A 54 -5.54 3.75 10.65
CA GLY A 54 -4.69 3.32 9.55
C GLY A 54 -3.80 4.44 9.02
N ILE A 55 -3.35 4.31 7.78
CA ILE A 55 -2.50 5.32 7.11
C ILE A 55 -3.26 5.84 5.90
N ASP A 56 -3.72 7.09 5.93
CA ASP A 56 -4.42 7.71 4.80
C ASP A 56 -3.42 8.18 3.73
N PHE A 57 -3.66 7.81 2.47
CA PHE A 57 -2.75 8.19 1.38
C PHE A 57 -2.72 9.70 1.11
N THR A 58 -3.75 10.44 1.50
CA THR A 58 -3.81 11.92 1.42
C THR A 58 -2.90 12.55 2.46
N GLU A 59 -2.86 12.00 3.67
CA GLU A 59 -2.04 12.51 4.77
C GLU A 59 -0.55 12.33 4.47
N ILE A 60 -0.19 11.22 3.83
CA ILE A 60 1.21 10.92 3.49
C ILE A 60 1.62 11.36 2.08
N LYS A 61 0.78 12.10 1.34
CA LYS A 61 1.03 12.44 -0.07
C LYS A 61 2.37 13.14 -0.28
N ASP A 62 2.77 13.98 0.67
CA ASP A 62 3.96 14.82 0.60
C ASP A 62 5.24 14.03 0.96
N TYR A 63 5.08 12.79 1.44
CA TYR A 63 6.15 11.84 1.75
C TYR A 63 6.41 10.86 0.59
N TYR A 64 5.83 11.12 -0.59
CA TYR A 64 6.11 10.33 -1.79
C TYR A 64 7.43 10.76 -2.43
N ASP A 65 8.41 9.87 -2.38
CA ASP A 65 9.69 10.03 -3.07
C ASP A 65 9.53 9.57 -4.53
N ARG A 66 9.65 10.52 -5.46
CA ARG A 66 9.49 10.26 -6.91
C ARG A 66 10.62 9.41 -7.48
N ASP A 67 11.84 9.57 -6.98
CA ASP A 67 13.02 8.85 -7.47
C ASP A 67 12.95 7.39 -7.02
N ARG A 68 12.52 7.15 -5.77
CA ARG A 68 12.29 5.79 -5.22
C ARG A 68 10.97 5.17 -5.66
N ARG A 69 10.06 5.97 -6.22
CA ARG A 69 8.68 5.60 -6.57
C ARG A 69 7.90 4.99 -5.40
N ALA A 70 8.17 5.48 -4.19
CA ALA A 70 7.69 4.91 -2.94
C ALA A 70 7.29 6.00 -1.94
N PHE A 71 6.35 5.69 -1.07
CA PHE A 71 6.13 6.44 0.16
C PHE A 71 7.25 6.12 1.13
N VAL A 72 7.83 7.15 1.74
CA VAL A 72 8.86 7.05 2.78
C VAL A 72 8.37 7.85 3.98
N ILE A 73 7.75 7.17 4.94
CA ILE A 73 7.02 7.84 6.03
C ILE A 73 7.64 7.55 7.40
N PRO A 74 7.62 8.52 8.32
CA PRO A 74 7.73 8.26 9.75
C PRO A 74 6.51 7.47 10.26
N TYR A 75 6.78 6.41 11.01
CA TYR A 75 5.76 5.49 11.52
C TYR A 75 6.06 5.11 12.96
N ASN A 76 5.04 5.16 13.80
CA ASN A 76 5.12 4.68 15.18
C ASN A 76 4.57 3.25 15.25
N PRO A 77 5.41 2.21 15.45
CA PRO A 77 4.96 0.82 15.46
C PRO A 77 4.13 0.48 16.68
N THR A 78 4.31 1.18 17.80
CA THR A 78 3.51 0.98 19.02
C THR A 78 2.08 1.45 18.82
N LYS A 79 1.89 2.63 18.22
CA LYS A 79 0.57 3.20 17.92
C LYS A 79 -0.02 2.68 16.61
N ARG A 80 0.81 2.13 15.74
CA ARG A 80 0.47 1.64 14.39
C ARG A 80 -0.05 2.73 13.47
N GLU A 81 0.55 3.90 13.59
CA GLU A 81 0.06 5.12 12.94
C GLU A 81 1.21 5.85 12.25
N PHE A 82 0.87 6.51 11.14
CA PHE A 82 1.71 7.54 10.56
C PHE A 82 1.86 8.68 11.56
N GLN A 83 3.09 9.15 11.75
CA GLN A 83 3.39 10.23 12.67
C GLN A 83 3.88 11.44 11.87
N GLN A 84 3.05 12.45 11.71
CA GLN A 84 3.51 13.70 11.08
C GLN A 84 4.57 14.36 11.98
N ASP A 85 5.78 14.55 11.45
CA ASP A 85 6.86 15.23 12.17
C ASP A 85 6.61 16.74 12.15
N ASP A 86 6.44 17.35 13.33
CA ASP A 86 6.55 18.80 13.49
C ASP A 86 8.00 19.14 13.84
N VAL A 87 8.84 19.11 12.80
CA VAL A 87 10.29 19.36 12.92
C VAL A 87 10.60 20.70 13.60
N SER A 88 9.67 21.67 13.51
CA SER A 88 9.83 22.99 14.12
C SER A 88 9.70 22.99 15.64
N LYS A 89 9.04 21.98 16.22
CA LYS A 89 8.82 21.84 17.67
C LYS A 89 9.67 20.74 18.30
N MET A 90 10.51 20.08 17.50
CA MET A 90 11.24 18.89 17.91
C MET A 90 12.51 19.28 18.69
N THR A 91 12.49 19.09 20.00
CA THR A 91 13.66 19.34 20.88
C THR A 91 14.61 18.15 20.95
N GLU A 92 14.10 16.93 20.67
CA GLU A 92 14.86 15.67 20.69
C GLU A 92 14.36 14.72 19.59
N LEU A 93 15.25 13.83 19.10
CA LEU A 93 14.87 12.81 18.12
C LEU A 93 13.95 11.77 18.76
N PRO A 94 12.77 11.49 18.18
CA PRO A 94 11.86 10.47 18.69
C PRO A 94 12.51 9.09 18.64
N THR A 95 12.50 8.36 19.76
CA THR A 95 13.09 7.02 19.87
C THR A 95 12.13 5.91 19.46
N ASP A 96 10.84 6.23 19.33
CA ASP A 96 9.74 5.32 19.04
C ASP A 96 9.20 5.45 17.60
N ILE A 97 9.90 6.20 16.74
CA ILE A 97 9.55 6.38 15.33
C ILE A 97 10.58 5.65 14.47
N ILE A 98 10.09 4.89 13.49
CA ILE A 98 10.90 4.28 12.44
C ILE A 98 10.51 4.87 11.08
N ILE A 99 11.44 4.86 10.12
CA ILE A 99 11.13 5.17 8.74
C ILE A 99 10.73 3.88 8.02
N VAL A 100 9.53 3.87 7.45
CA VAL A 100 9.03 2.75 6.64
C VAL A 100 8.87 3.17 5.20
N GLN A 101 9.11 2.23 4.29
CA GLN A 101 9.00 2.46 2.86
C GLN A 101 8.06 1.44 2.22
N PHE A 102 7.12 1.91 1.40
CA PHE A 102 6.26 1.06 0.59
C PHE A 102 5.90 1.70 -0.75
N PRO A 103 5.55 0.92 -1.77
CA PRO A 103 5.28 1.43 -3.12
C PRO A 103 4.08 2.38 -3.21
N ASN A 104 3.94 3.00 -4.38
CA ASN A 104 2.74 3.77 -4.73
C ASN A 104 1.45 2.90 -4.79
N GLN A 105 0.29 3.56 -4.76
CA GLN A 105 -1.03 2.92 -4.80
C GLN A 105 -1.22 2.00 -6.02
N TYR A 106 -0.66 2.35 -7.18
CA TYR A 106 -0.77 1.54 -8.39
C TYR A 106 -0.09 0.18 -8.21
N GLU A 107 1.14 0.17 -7.67
CA GLU A 107 1.90 -1.06 -7.42
C GLU A 107 1.30 -1.89 -6.28
N LEU A 108 0.68 -1.24 -5.29
CA LEU A 108 0.01 -1.92 -4.17
C LEU A 108 -1.28 -2.65 -4.57
N ASP A 109 -2.10 -2.07 -5.46
CA ASP A 109 -3.32 -2.71 -5.97
C ASP A 109 -3.67 -2.19 -7.38
N ILE A 110 -3.06 -2.78 -8.41
CA ILE A 110 -3.28 -2.40 -9.82
C ILE A 110 -4.78 -2.47 -10.19
N VAL A 111 -5.48 -3.49 -9.70
CA VAL A 111 -6.92 -3.68 -9.97
C VAL A 111 -7.73 -2.57 -9.30
N GLY A 112 -7.47 -2.30 -8.03
CA GLY A 112 -8.10 -1.21 -7.29
C GLY A 112 -7.81 0.17 -7.89
N TRP A 113 -6.58 0.39 -8.35
CA TRP A 113 -6.18 1.64 -9.00
C TRP A 113 -6.95 1.87 -10.28
N ASN A 114 -7.04 0.84 -11.13
CA ASN A 114 -7.77 0.95 -12.39
C ASN A 114 -9.26 1.20 -12.15
N ARG A 115 -9.86 0.52 -11.15
CA ARG A 115 -11.25 0.79 -10.74
C ARG A 115 -11.47 2.21 -10.21
N LYS A 116 -10.49 2.77 -9.48
CA LYS A 116 -10.58 4.12 -8.90
C LYS A 116 -10.49 5.24 -9.95
N HIS A 117 -9.78 5.00 -11.05
CA HIS A 117 -9.51 6.00 -12.10
C HIS A 117 -10.27 5.72 -13.40
N ASP A 118 -11.29 4.85 -13.37
CA ASP A 118 -12.08 4.45 -14.55
C ASP A 118 -11.23 3.92 -15.72
N ASN A 119 -10.08 3.32 -15.42
CA ASN A 119 -9.21 2.72 -16.42
C ASN A 119 -9.73 1.33 -16.81
N SER A 120 -9.53 0.96 -18.08
CA SER A 120 -9.84 -0.40 -18.56
C SER A 120 -9.02 -1.46 -17.81
N LEU A 121 -9.70 -2.50 -17.32
CA LEU A 121 -9.08 -3.64 -16.62
C LEU A 121 -8.09 -4.42 -17.47
N VAL A 122 -8.13 -4.27 -18.80
CA VAL A 122 -7.20 -4.92 -19.75
C VAL A 122 -5.74 -4.56 -19.44
N LEU A 123 -5.48 -3.37 -18.89
CA LEU A 123 -4.13 -2.94 -18.50
C LEU A 123 -3.59 -3.65 -17.25
N SER A 124 -4.45 -4.27 -16.43
CA SER A 124 -4.01 -4.99 -15.22
C SER A 124 -3.47 -6.40 -15.51
N GLN A 125 -3.77 -6.94 -16.69
CA GLN A 125 -3.46 -8.33 -17.07
C GLN A 125 -2.07 -8.46 -17.73
N THR A 126 -1.52 -7.37 -18.26
CA THR A 126 -0.21 -7.34 -18.94
C THR A 126 0.96 -7.08 -17.99
N LEU A 127 0.69 -6.80 -16.71
CA LEU A 127 1.72 -6.48 -15.72
C LEU A 127 1.74 -7.54 -14.60
N PRO A 128 2.92 -7.99 -14.16
CA PRO A 128 3.01 -8.97 -13.09
C PRO A 128 2.43 -8.39 -11.80
N PHE A 129 1.34 -8.97 -11.32
CA PHE A 129 0.74 -8.63 -10.04
C PHE A 129 1.70 -9.04 -8.90
N LYS A 130 2.43 -8.08 -8.34
CA LYS A 130 3.44 -8.30 -7.28
C LYS A 130 2.93 -7.92 -5.88
N ALA A 131 1.72 -8.34 -5.51
CA ALA A 131 1.17 -7.98 -4.19
C ALA A 131 1.93 -8.59 -2.99
N ASN A 132 2.63 -9.72 -3.15
CA ASN A 132 3.25 -10.46 -2.03
C ASN A 132 4.80 -10.44 -1.99
N GLN A 133 5.48 -9.64 -2.81
CA GLN A 133 6.96 -9.58 -2.79
C GLN A 133 7.54 -8.61 -1.75
N TYR A 134 6.72 -7.88 -1.00
CA TYR A 134 7.20 -7.02 0.09
C TYR A 134 7.34 -7.81 1.40
N HIS A 135 7.99 -8.97 1.33
CA HIS A 135 8.56 -9.61 2.51
C HIS A 135 9.99 -9.09 2.66
N ASN A 136 10.25 -8.38 3.77
CA ASN A 136 11.50 -7.76 4.20
C ASN A 136 11.75 -6.32 3.72
N CYS A 137 11.11 -5.33 4.35
CA CYS A 137 11.81 -4.08 4.63
C CYS A 137 12.47 -4.20 6.01
N GLN A 138 13.54 -5.01 6.08
CA GLN A 138 14.18 -5.33 7.36
C GLN A 138 15.42 -4.47 7.64
N ASN A 139 15.99 -3.71 6.69
CA ASN A 139 17.15 -2.83 6.92
C ASN A 139 17.45 -1.93 5.70
N CYS A 140 16.81 -0.77 5.55
CA CYS A 140 17.26 0.29 4.62
C CYS A 140 17.66 1.57 5.37
N ILE A 141 18.43 1.40 6.44
CA ILE A 141 19.48 2.34 6.81
C ILE A 141 20.77 1.52 6.79
N LYS A 142 21.68 1.80 5.85
CA LYS A 142 23.11 1.61 6.13
C LYS A 142 23.67 2.99 6.46
N PRO A 143 24.26 3.19 7.65
CA PRO A 143 24.97 4.42 7.97
C PRO A 143 26.29 4.48 7.19
N LEU A 144 26.58 5.70 6.72
CA LEU A 144 27.76 6.19 5.98
C LEU A 144 28.06 5.55 4.61
#